data_AF-A0A6L8U323-F1
#
_entry.id   AF-A0A6L8U323-F1
#
_cell.length_a   1.000
_cell.length_b   1.000
_cell.length_c   1.000
_cell.angle_alpha   90.00
_cell.angle_beta   90.00
_cell.angle_gamma   90.00
#
_symmetry.space_group_name_H-M   'P 1'
#
loop_
_entity.id
_entity.type
_entity.pdbx_description
1 polymer ?
#
loop_
_entity_poly.entity_id
_entity_poly.type
_entity_poly.pdbx_seq_one_letter_code
_entity_poly.pdbx_strand_id
1 'polypeptide(L)' 'VAGDFNDTPVSYSYRKIRKGLNDAFLSAGYGAGFTYKGNYPPNRIDYILFDNFFECRHFNIEKVKYSDHYPITAFFRKKN' A
#
# COMPACT_ATOMS: atom_id res chain seq x y z
N VAL A 1 -8.11 3.98 4.69
CA VAL A 1 -8.55 2.69 4.11
C VAL A 1 -7.34 1.76 4.05
N ALA A 2 -7.47 0.51 4.46
CA ALA A 2 -6.38 -0.47 4.36
C ALA A 2 -6.93 -1.84 3.96
N GLY A 3 -6.20 -2.60 3.13
CA GLY A 3 -6.55 -3.97 2.79
C GLY A 3 -5.88 -4.50 1.53
N ASP A 4 -6.12 -5.79 1.25
CA ASP A 4 -5.83 -6.44 -0.01
C ASP A 4 -6.92 -6.11 -1.03
N PHE A 5 -6.53 -5.50 -2.15
CA PHE A 5 -7.44 -5.08 -3.22
C PHE A 5 -7.45 -6.07 -4.39
N ASN A 6 -6.57 -7.08 -4.38
CA ASN A 6 -6.36 -8.06 -5.46
C ASN A 6 -6.11 -7.44 -6.84
N ASP A 7 -5.71 -6.17 -6.89
CA ASP A 7 -5.52 -5.46 -8.14
C ASP A 7 -4.29 -4.55 -8.10
N THR A 8 -3.66 -4.37 -9.25
CA THR A 8 -2.35 -3.70 -9.35
C THR A 8 -2.48 -2.18 -9.39
N PRO A 9 -1.40 -1.41 -9.17
CA PRO A 9 -1.45 0.06 -9.16
C PRO A 9 -1.84 0.67 -10.52
N VAL A 10 -1.79 -0.10 -11.61
CA VAL A 10 -2.17 0.32 -12.97
C VAL A 10 -3.62 -0.02 -13.32
N SER A 11 -4.37 -0.65 -12.41
CA SER A 11 -5.72 -1.12 -12.68
C SER A 11 -6.79 -0.02 -12.59
N TYR A 12 -7.94 -0.28 -13.22
CA TYR A 12 -9.11 0.61 -13.12
C TYR A 12 -9.66 0.64 -11.69
N SER A 13 -9.76 -0.52 -11.04
CA SER A 13 -10.30 -0.69 -9.70
C SER A 13 -9.51 0.13 -8.68
N TYR A 14 -8.18 0.00 -8.68
CA TYR A 14 -7.30 0.81 -7.83
C TYR A 14 -7.48 2.31 -8.10
N ARG A 15 -7.47 2.75 -9.37
CA ARG A 15 -7.67 4.17 -9.72
C ARG A 15 -9.02 4.70 -9.21
N LYS A 16 -10.07 3.89 -9.27
CA LYS A 16 -11.41 4.27 -8.83
C LYS A 16 -11.48 4.37 -7.30
N ILE A 17 -10.98 3.36 -6.58
CA ILE A 17 -10.99 3.33 -5.11
C ILE A 17 -10.10 4.43 -4.53
N ARG A 18 -8.92 4.67 -5.13
CA ARG A 18 -7.98 5.70 -4.68
C ARG A 18 -8.48 7.13 -4.94
N LYS A 19 -9.52 7.36 -5.75
CA LYS A 19 -9.92 8.71 -6.14
C LYS A 19 -10.14 9.62 -4.91
N GLY A 20 -9.34 10.69 -4.81
CA GLY A 20 -9.38 11.64 -3.70
C GLY A 20 -8.54 11.25 -2.47
N LEU A 21 -7.84 10.12 -2.51
CA LEU A 21 -6.95 9.62 -1.48
C LEU A 21 -5.49 9.52 -1.97
N ASN A 22 -4.58 9.66 -1.03
CA ASN A 22 -3.16 9.42 -1.19
C ASN A 22 -2.83 7.95 -0.94
N ASP A 23 -1.76 7.44 -1.56
CA ASP A 23 -1.27 6.07 -1.36
C ASP A 23 -0.01 6.15 -0.49
N ALA A 24 -0.01 5.47 0.66
CA ALA A 24 1.08 5.52 1.64
C ALA A 24 2.41 5.01 1.09
N PHE A 25 2.39 3.99 0.21
CA PHE A 25 3.60 3.50 -0.46
C PHE A 25 4.16 4.54 -1.43
N LEU A 26 3.29 5.20 -2.20
CA LEU A 26 3.74 6.27 -3.11
C LEU A 26 4.25 7.52 -2.36
N SER A 27 3.78 7.76 -1.13
CA SER A 27 4.19 8.91 -0.33
C SER A 27 5.51 8.70 0.43
N ALA A 28 5.75 7.50 0.98
CA ALA A 28 6.89 7.27 1.89
C ALA A 28 7.56 5.89 1.72
N GLY A 29 7.14 5.09 0.73
CA GLY A 29 7.72 3.79 0.43
C GLY A 29 8.91 3.88 -0.53
N TYR A 30 9.62 2.77 -0.67
CA TYR A 30 10.77 2.64 -1.57
C TYR A 30 10.81 1.25 -2.23
N GLY A 31 11.42 1.17 -3.42
CA GLY A 31 11.62 -0.08 -4.16
C GLY A 31 10.40 -0.52 -4.97
N ALA A 32 10.33 -1.82 -5.29
CA ALA A 32 9.33 -2.37 -6.21
C ALA A 32 7.92 -2.56 -5.58
N GLY A 33 7.79 -2.47 -4.26
CA GLY A 33 6.48 -2.47 -3.60
C GLY A 33 5.76 -3.81 -3.54
N PHE A 34 6.44 -4.93 -3.81
CA PHE A 34 5.79 -6.26 -3.83
C PHE A 34 5.26 -6.65 -2.45
N THR A 35 3.95 -6.86 -2.35
CA THR A 35 3.27 -7.28 -1.11
C THR A 35 2.83 -8.73 -1.18
N TYR A 36 2.46 -9.23 -2.36
CA TYR A 36 2.16 -10.64 -2.57
C TYR A 36 3.40 -11.44 -2.99
N LYS A 37 3.54 -12.66 -2.46
CA LYS A 37 4.63 -13.59 -2.76
C LYS A 37 4.17 -15.04 -2.99
N GLY A 38 2.89 -15.25 -3.26
CA GLY A 38 2.36 -16.58 -3.59
C GLY A 38 2.64 -16.97 -5.05
N ASN A 39 1.80 -17.82 -5.63
CA ASN A 39 2.06 -18.50 -6.91
C ASN A 39 1.94 -17.62 -8.18
N TYR A 40 1.59 -16.34 -8.04
CA TYR A 40 1.51 -15.38 -9.14
C TYR A 40 2.72 -14.44 -9.09
N PRO A 41 3.05 -13.76 -10.22
CA PRO A 41 4.13 -12.78 -10.22
C PRO A 41 4.02 -11.80 -9.05
N PRO A 42 5.13 -11.45 -8.40
CA PRO A 42 5.12 -10.55 -7.26
C PRO A 42 4.52 -9.22 -7.68
N ASN A 43 3.43 -8.83 -7.03
CA ASN A 43 2.67 -7.62 -7.32
C ASN A 43 2.41 -6.85 -6.00
N ARG A 44 2.15 -5.56 -6.14
CA ARG A 44 1.60 -4.75 -5.07
C ARG A 44 0.07 -4.82 -5.17
N ILE A 45 -0.56 -5.50 -4.22
CA ILE A 45 -2.02 -5.65 -4.16
C ILE A 45 -2.60 -5.24 -2.79
N ASP A 46 -1.72 -5.04 -1.80
CA ASP A 46 -2.09 -4.51 -0.49
C ASP A 46 -1.81 -3.01 -0.43
N TYR A 47 -2.79 -2.24 0.03
CA TYR A 47 -2.74 -0.78 0.03
C TYR A 47 -3.15 -0.19 1.37
N ILE A 48 -2.49 0.91 1.75
CA ILE A 48 -2.95 1.83 2.78
C ILE A 48 -3.18 3.18 2.11
N LEU A 49 -4.44 3.61 2.06
CA LEU A 49 -4.87 4.88 1.48
C LEU A 49 -5.33 5.85 2.58
N PHE A 50 -4.96 7.11 2.44
CA PHE A 50 -5.22 8.16 3.43
C PHE A 50 -5.64 9.47 2.77
N ASP A 51 -6.40 10.32 3.46
CA ASP A 51 -6.84 11.61 2.94
C ASP A 51 -5.79 12.71 3.13
N ASN A 52 -6.16 13.97 2.89
CA ASN A 52 -5.24 15.10 3.04
C ASN A 52 -5.06 15.58 4.48
N PHE A 53 -5.86 15.09 5.43
CA PHE A 53 -5.74 15.44 6.86
C PHE A 53 -4.50 14.82 7.50
N PHE A 54 -4.01 13.73 6.93
CA PHE A 54 -2.79 13.06 7.36
C PHE A 54 -1.62 13.28 6.42
N GLU A 55 -0.42 13.12 6.96
CA GLU A 55 0.86 13.02 6.27
C GLU A 55 1.47 11.66 6.60
N CYS A 56 1.81 10.87 5.57
CA CYS A 56 2.55 9.62 5.74
C CYS A 56 4.03 9.93 5.97
N ARG A 57 4.59 9.58 7.15
CA ARG A 57 6.00 9.83 7.49
C ARG A 57 6.91 8.64 7.19
N HIS A 58 6.35 7.44 7.16
CA HIS A 58 7.09 6.22 6.93
C HIS A 58 6.16 5.14 6.38
N PHE A 59 6.69 4.31 5.49
CA PHE A 59 6.02 3.12 4.98
C PHE A 59 7.04 1.98 4.87
N ASN A 60 6.66 0.78 5.31
CA ASN A 60 7.52 -0.39 5.22
C ASN A 60 6.75 -1.63 4.71
N ILE A 61 7.48 -2.51 4.04
CA ILE A 61 7.02 -3.85 3.65
C ILE A 61 7.91 -4.84 4.37
N GLU A 62 7.41 -5.50 5.40
CA GLU A 62 8.20 -6.42 6.20
C GLU A 62 8.31 -7.77 5.50
N LYS A 63 9.53 -8.15 5.11
CA LYS A 63 9.81 -9.40 4.38
C LYS A 63 9.88 -10.62 5.30
N VAL A 64 8.74 -10.95 5.91
CA VAL A 64 8.56 -12.09 6.82
C VAL A 64 7.76 -13.23 6.18
N LYS A 65 7.82 -14.43 6.77
CA LYS A 65 7.16 -15.65 6.25
C LYS A 65 5.98 -16.12 7.11
N TYR A 66 5.03 -15.23 7.36
CA TYR A 66 3.82 -15.54 8.14
C TYR A 66 2.56 -15.81 7.29
N SER A 67 2.52 -15.27 6.08
CA SER A 67 1.45 -15.46 5.08
C SER A 67 2.12 -15.47 3.69
N ASP A 68 1.37 -15.77 2.64
CA ASP A 68 1.65 -15.47 1.24
C ASP A 68 1.62 -13.96 0.90
N HIS A 69 1.21 -13.12 1.85
CA HIS A 69 1.37 -11.66 1.83
C HIS A 69 2.43 -11.20 2.84
N TYR A 70 3.18 -10.18 2.45
CA TYR A 70 4.04 -9.41 3.34
C TYR A 70 3.21 -8.31 4.02
N PRO A 71 3.26 -8.19 5.36
CA PRO A 71 2.56 -7.11 6.03
C PRO A 71 3.17 -5.76 5.63
N ILE A 72 2.27 -4.79 5.44
CA ILE A 72 2.62 -3.40 5.17
C ILE A 72 2.26 -2.53 6.37
N THR A 73 3.17 -1.62 6.72
CA THR A 73 3.00 -0.70 7.85
C THR A 73 3.20 0.73 7.39
N ALA A 74 2.43 1.66 7.97
CA ALA A 74 2.53 3.08 7.67
C ALA A 74 2.37 3.90 8.95
N PHE A 75 3.18 4.94 9.09
CA PHE A 75 3.09 5.89 10.20
C PHE A 75 2.54 7.22 9.71
N PHE A 76 1.45 7.67 10.32
CA PHE A 76 0.77 8.90 9.95
C PHE A 76 0.93 9.97 11.03
N ARG A 77 1.06 11.22 10.58
CA ARG A 77 0.96 12.41 11.42
C ARG A 77 -0.22 13.25 10.93
N LYS A 78 -1.07 13.72 11.85
CA LYS A 78 -2.09 14.73 11.51
C LYS A 78 -1.39 16.02 11.07
N LYS A 79 -1.84 16.62 9.96
CA LYS A 79 -1.36 17.94 9.54
C LYS A 79 -1.97 19.01 10.46
N ASN A 80 -1.15 20.00 10.83
CA ASN A 80 -1.60 21.16 11.62
C ASN A 80 -2.48 22.06 10.77
#